data_AF-X1N6V0-F1
#
_entry.id   AF-X1N6V0-F1
#
_cell.length_a   1.000
_cell.length_b   1.000
_cell.length_c   1.000
_cell.angle_alpha   90.00
_cell.angle_beta   90.00
_cell.angle_gamma   90.00
#
_symmetry.space_group_name_H-M   'P 1'
#
loop_
_entity.id
_entity.type
_entity.pdbx_description
1 polymer ?
#
loop_
_entity_poly.entity_id
_entity_poly.type
_entity_poly.pdbx_seq_one_letter_code
_entity_poly.pdbx_strand_id
1 'polypeptide(L)' 'MPANLPPQYYEAEKRFRLARTDKEKLAILKEMWAIMPKHKGTDRLQGELKGKILMDNSSCIN' A
#
# COMPACT_ATOMS: atom_id res chain seq x y z
N MET A 1 -7.21 17.39 -6.73
CA MET A 1 -6.79 17.92 -5.42
C MET A 1 -5.44 17.31 -5.08
N PRO A 2 -4.47 18.07 -4.56
CA PRO A 2 -3.24 17.48 -4.03
C PRO A 2 -3.60 16.48 -2.93
N ALA A 3 -3.10 15.26 -3.03
CA ALA A 3 -3.31 14.24 -2.03
C ALA A 3 -2.36 14.48 -0.87
N ASN A 4 -2.86 15.07 0.22
CA ASN A 4 -2.15 15.05 1.49
C ASN A 4 -2.39 13.69 2.14
N LEU A 5 -1.40 12.81 2.07
CA LEU A 5 -1.45 11.52 2.73
C LEU A 5 -1.18 11.71 4.24
N PRO A 6 -1.77 10.89 5.11
CA PRO A 6 -1.51 10.99 6.54
C PRO A 6 -0.05 10.64 6.84
N PRO A 7 0.56 11.21 7.91
CA PRO A 7 1.93 10.88 8.32
C PRO A 7 2.20 9.38 8.43
N GLN A 8 1.22 8.64 8.95
CA GLN A 8 1.24 7.18 9.10
C GLN A 8 1.45 6.45 7.77
N TYR A 9 0.98 7.03 6.65
CA TYR A 9 1.21 6.47 5.32
C TYR A 9 2.69 6.45 4.96
N TYR A 10 3.40 7.54 5.23
CA TYR A 10 4.83 7.63 4.94
C TYR A 10 5.67 6.70 5.83
N GLU A 11 5.24 6.47 7.07
CA GLU A 11 5.86 5.49 7.97
C GLU A 11 5.65 4.06 7.47
N ALA A 12 4.43 3.72 7.06
CA ALA A 12 4.12 2.43 6.44
C ALA A 12 4.90 2.24 5.13
N GLU A 13 5.03 3.28 4.31
CA GLU A 13 5.83 3.24 3.08
C GLU A 13 7.32 2.97 3.36
N LYS A 14 7.90 3.59 4.40
CA LYS A 14 9.27 3.29 4.82
C LYS A 14 9.41 1.82 5.23
N ARG A 15 8.46 1.29 6.01
CA ARG A 15 8.43 -0.14 6.38
C ARG A 15 8.34 -1.03 5.15
N PHE A 16 7.51 -0.67 4.16
CA PHE A 16 7.37 -1.42 2.92
C PHE A 16 8.70 -1.54 2.16
N ARG A 17 9.46 -0.44 2.09
CA ARG A 17 10.79 -0.43 1.44
C ARG A 17 11.84 -1.27 2.18
N LEU A 18 11.69 -1.44 3.50
CA LEU A 18 12.60 -2.23 4.34
C LEU A 18 12.20 -3.70 4.43
N ALA A 19 10.94 -4.04 4.14
CA ALA A 19 10.41 -5.39 4.20
C ALA A 19 11.17 -6.35 3.27
N ARG A 20 11.53 -7.52 3.81
CA ARG A 20 12.36 -8.51 3.09
C ARG A 20 11.51 -9.63 2.50
N THR A 21 10.36 -9.90 3.10
CA THR A 21 9.48 -10.98 2.67
C THR A 21 8.23 -10.44 1.99
N ASP A 22 7.66 -11.21 1.07
CA ASP A 22 6.42 -10.83 0.39
C ASP A 22 5.23 -10.82 1.36
N LYS A 23 5.25 -11.64 2.42
CA LYS A 23 4.24 -11.61 3.48
C LYS A 23 4.25 -10.29 4.26
N GLU A 24 5.43 -9.80 4.62
CA GLU A 24 5.58 -8.48 5.27
C GLU A 24 5.13 -7.35 4.35
N LYS A 25 5.59 -7.37 3.09
CA LYS A 25 5.18 -6.39 2.06
C LYS A 25 3.67 -6.34 1.91
N LEU A 26 3.01 -7.49 1.79
CA LEU A 26 1.56 -7.59 1.67
C LEU A 26 0.84 -7.03 2.90
N ALA A 27 1.31 -7.35 4.11
CA ALA A 27 0.74 -6.82 5.34
C ALA A 27 0.82 -5.28 5.39
N ILE A 28 1.97 -4.73 5.00
CA ILE A 28 2.20 -3.29 4.97
C ILE A 28 1.38 -2.62 3.87
N LEU A 29 1.26 -3.23 2.68
CA LEU A 29 0.40 -2.69 1.61
C LEU A 29 -1.08 -2.63 2.05
N LYS A 30 -1.57 -3.64 2.80
CA LYS A 30 -2.91 -3.62 3.38
C LYS A 30 -3.08 -2.51 4.42
N GLU A 31 -2.06 -2.28 5.25
CA GLU A 31 -2.05 -1.17 6.21
C GLU A 31 -2.07 0.19 5.51
N MET A 32 -1.21 0.39 4.51
CA MET A 32 -1.17 1.59 3.66
C MET A 32 -2.52 1.83 2.98
N TRP A 33 -3.21 0.78 2.53
CA TRP A 33 -4.55 0.86 1.95
C TRP A 33 -5.62 1.27 2.98
N ALA A 34 -5.52 0.78 4.22
CA ALA A 34 -6.49 1.06 5.27
C ALA A 34 -6.46 2.53 5.72
N ILE A 35 -5.26 3.11 5.84
CA ILE A 35 -5.05 4.49 6.31
C ILE A 35 -5.17 5.54 5.21
N MET A 36 -5.13 5.14 3.94
CA MET A 36 -5.19 6.09 2.82
C MET A 36 -6.58 6.74 2.70
N PRO A 37 -6.65 8.07 2.45
CA PRO A 37 -7.91 8.73 2.11
C PRO A 37 -8.54 8.12 0.86
N LYS A 38 -9.86 7.87 0.85
CA LYS A 38 -10.58 7.25 -0.28
C LYS A 38 -11.43 8.26 -1.04
N HIS A 39 -10.78 9.27 -1.59
CA HIS A 39 -11.44 10.33 -2.36
C HIS A 39 -10.74 10.54 -3.70
N LYS A 40 -11.36 11.29 -4.63
CA LYS A 40 -10.83 11.49 -5.98
C LYS A 40 -9.37 11.96 -6.05
N GLY A 41 -8.87 12.67 -5.03
CA GLY A 41 -7.47 13.08 -4.94
C GLY A 41 -6.44 11.93 -4.87
N THR A 42 -6.84 10.73 -4.43
CA THR A 42 -5.96 9.56 -4.25
C THR A 42 -6.31 8.41 -5.19
N ASP A 43 -7.22 8.63 -6.15
CA ASP A 43 -7.78 7.55 -6.99
C ASP A 43 -6.71 6.78 -7.78
N ARG A 44 -5.73 7.50 -8.33
CA ARG A 44 -4.58 6.90 -9.00
C ARG A 44 -3.74 6.03 -8.06
N LEU A 45 -3.41 6.56 -6.87
CA LEU A 45 -2.60 5.86 -5.88
C LEU A 45 -3.33 4.62 -5.34
N GLN A 46 -4.66 4.72 -5.23
CA GLN A 46 -5.49 3.58 -4.88
C GLN A 46 -5.38 2.45 -5.93
N GLY A 47 -5.46 2.79 -7.22
CA GLY A 47 -5.24 1.82 -8.29
C GLY A 47 -3.87 1.14 -8.20
N GLU A 48 -2.82 1.92 -7.98
CA GLU A 48 -1.44 1.42 -7.83
C GLU A 48 -1.29 0.47 -6.63
N LEU A 49 -1.84 0.81 -5.45
CA LEU A 49 -1.78 -0.07 -4.28
C LEU A 49 -2.58 -1.37 -4.47
N LYS A 50 -3.78 -1.30 -5.04
CA LYS A 50 -4.59 -2.49 -5.34
C LYS A 50 -3.85 -3.44 -6.28
N GLY A 51 -3.22 -2.90 -7.33
CA GLY A 51 -2.41 -3.70 -8.26
C GLY A 51 -1.28 -4.44 -7.56
N LYS A 52 -0.56 -3.76 -6.66
CA LYS A 52 0.52 -4.37 -5.86
C LYS A 52 -0.02 -5.47 -4.93
N ILE A 53 -1.13 -5.22 -4.22
CA ILE A 53 -1.75 -6.21 -3.33
C ILE A 53 -2.15 -7.48 -4.11
N LEU A 54 -2.75 -7.34 -5.28
CA LEU A 54 -3.15 -8.49 -6.10
C LEU A 54 -1.95 -9.29 -6.60
N MET A 55 -0.87 -8.60 -7.01
CA MET A 55 0.36 -9.22 -7.48
C MET A 55 1.07 -9.98 -6.35
N ASP A 56 1.21 -9.38 -5.17
CA ASP A 56 1.88 -10.02 -4.02
C ASP A 56 1.08 -11.18 -3.43
N ASN A 57 -0.26 -11.12 -3.45
CA ASN A 57 -1.09 -12.28 -3.05
C ASN A 57 -0.86 -13.49 -3.97
N SER A 58 -0.55 -13.25 -5.25
CA SER A 58 -0.30 -14.32 -6.21
C SER A 58 1.05 -15.04 -5.97
N SER A 59 2.03 -14.39 -5.32
CA SER A 59 3.30 -15.04 -4.96
C SER A 59 3.16 -16.04 -3.81
N CYS A 60 2.09 -15.94 -3.01
CA CYS A 60 1.79 -16.86 -1.90
C CYS A 60 0.96 -18.11 -2.31
N ILE A 61 0.53 -18.22 -3.57
CA ILE A 61 -0.32 -19.34 -4.05
C ILE A 61 0.49 -20.48 -4.72
N ASN A 62 1.82 -20.37 -4.82
CA ASN A 62 2.68 -21.46 -5.30
C ASN A 62 3.35 -22.24 -4.16
#